data_AF-A0A9D2S5R0-F1
#
_entry.id   AF-A0A9D2S5R0-F1
#
_cell.length_a   1.000
_cell.length_b   1.000
_cell.length_c   1.000
_cell.angle_alpha   90.00
_cell.angle_beta   90.00
_cell.angle_gamma   90.00
#
_symmetry.space_group_name_H-M   'P 1'
#
loop_
_entity.id
_entity.type
_entity.pdbx_description
1 polymer ?
#
loop_
_entity_poly.entity_id
_entity_poly.type
_entity_poly.pdbx_seq_one_letter_code
_entity_poly.pdbx_strand_id
1 'polypeptide(L)'
;MFYCHCRPERSFFWRGRQFPLCARCTGQLAGLLLGIPLFALGRFPLPVCVLLLLPMITDGTVQLLTRYESTNLRRLVTGTLFGLGLYELAAWAAVRAVSWGYGLGRYWRLALLN
;
A
#
# COMPACT_ATOMS: atom_id res chain seq x y z
N MET A 1 -9.83 3.67 3.49
CA MET A 1 -9.86 2.42 4.29
C MET A 1 -11.14 1.68 3.90
N PHE A 2 -10.99 0.76 2.96
CA PHE A 2 -12.05 0.20 2.14
C PHE A 2 -12.96 -0.71 2.97
N TYR A 3 -14.26 -0.64 2.70
CA TYR A 3 -15.33 -1.44 3.29
C TYR A 3 -15.00 -2.95 3.26
N CYS A 4 -14.38 -3.47 4.32
CA CYS A 4 -14.19 -4.90 4.50
C CYS A 4 -15.53 -5.46 4.95
N HIS A 5 -16.27 -6.04 4.02
CA HIS A 5 -17.61 -6.53 4.30
C HIS A 5 -17.61 -7.94 4.95
N CYS A 6 -16.42 -8.45 5.30
CA CYS A 6 -16.17 -9.76 5.91
C CYS A 6 -17.05 -10.88 5.34
N ARG A 7 -17.23 -10.88 4.01
CA ARG A 7 -17.99 -11.93 3.34
C ARG A 7 -17.22 -13.25 3.40
N PRO A 8 -17.85 -14.36 3.84
CA PRO A 8 -17.15 -15.62 4.01
C PRO A 8 -16.61 -16.14 2.67
N GLU A 9 -17.32 -15.92 1.56
CA GLU A 9 -16.86 -16.34 0.21
C GLU A 9 -15.55 -15.65 -0.23
N ARG A 10 -15.19 -14.52 0.41
CA ARG A 10 -14.05 -13.66 0.05
C ARG A 10 -12.97 -13.60 1.13
N SER A 11 -13.08 -14.46 2.13
CA SER A 11 -12.21 -14.49 3.30
C SER A 11 -11.48 -15.82 3.39
N PHE A 12 -10.32 -15.81 4.05
CA PHE A 12 -9.63 -17.05 4.39
C PHE A 12 -10.24 -17.68 5.64
N PHE A 13 -10.15 -19.00 5.73
CA PHE A 13 -10.56 -19.76 6.91
C PHE A 13 -9.33 -20.43 7.51
N TRP A 14 -9.15 -20.25 8.81
CA TRP A 14 -8.08 -20.87 9.58
C TRP A 14 -8.69 -21.61 10.76
N ARG A 15 -8.45 -22.92 10.85
CA ARG A 15 -9.00 -23.80 11.91
C ARG A 15 -10.53 -23.69 12.06
N GLY A 16 -11.24 -23.64 10.93
CA GLY A 16 -12.69 -23.51 10.90
C GLY A 16 -13.24 -22.14 11.27
N ARG A 17 -12.38 -21.15 11.58
CA ARG A 17 -12.79 -19.77 11.86
C ARG A 17 -12.44 -18.86 10.68
N GLN A 18 -13.38 -17.98 10.34
CA GLN A 18 -13.15 -16.95 9.33
C GLN A 18 -12.13 -15.94 9.84
N PHE A 19 -11.20 -15.53 8.98
CA PHE A 19 -10.32 -14.41 9.28
C PHE A 19 -11.13 -13.11 9.46
N PRO A 20 -10.74 -12.22 10.40
CA PRO A 20 -11.46 -10.96 10.64
C PRO A 20 -11.34 -9.97 9.46
N LEU A 21 -10.49 -10.27 8.48
CA LEU A 21 -10.26 -9.48 7.28
C LEU A 21 -10.49 -10.34 6.02
N CYS A 22 -11.07 -9.73 4.99
CA CYS A 22 -11.19 -10.38 3.68
C CYS A 22 -9.79 -10.55 3.03
N ALA A 23 -9.69 -11.45 2.05
CA ALA A 23 -8.43 -11.77 1.39
C ALA A 23 -7.70 -10.53 0.84
N ARG A 24 -8.43 -9.53 0.32
CA ARG A 24 -7.86 -8.28 -0.19
C ARG A 24 -7.27 -7.41 0.92
N CYS A 25 -8.00 -7.23 2.02
CA CYS A 25 -7.55 -6.44 3.17
C CYS A 25 -6.37 -7.11 3.87
N THR A 26 -6.38 -8.44 3.99
CA THR A 26 -5.24 -9.21 4.49
C THR A 26 -4.01 -8.98 3.61
N GLY A 27 -4.17 -8.98 2.28
CA GLY A 27 -3.10 -8.67 1.34
C GLY A 27 -2.55 -7.26 1.54
N GLN A 28 -3.41 -6.24 1.57
CA GLN A 28 -3.02 -4.84 1.78
C GLN A 28 -2.24 -4.65 3.09
N LEU A 29 -2.72 -5.25 4.18
CA LEU A 29 -2.04 -5.19 5.48
C LEU A 29 -0.68 -5.87 5.42
N ALA A 30 -0.59 -7.07 4.83
CA ALA A 30 0.68 -7.77 4.66
C ALA A 30 1.67 -6.95 3.82
N GLY A 31 1.21 -6.33 2.72
CA GLY A 31 2.03 -5.47 1.89
C GLY A 31 2.57 -4.24 2.62
N LEU A 32 1.72 -3.58 3.42
CA LEU A 32 2.12 -2.44 4.26
C LEU A 32 3.19 -2.85 5.27
N LEU A 33 3.01 -3.99 5.95
CA LEU A 33 3.97 -4.51 6.92
C LEU A 33 5.30 -4.93 6.26
N LEU A 34 5.25 -5.49 5.06
CA LEU A 34 6.44 -5.83 4.27
C LEU A 34 7.19 -4.60 3.75
N GLY A 35 6.49 -3.49 3.50
CA GLY A 35 7.12 -2.24 3.08
C GLY A 35 8.11 -1.69 4.10
N ILE A 36 7.86 -1.87 5.40
CA ILE A 36 8.74 -1.35 6.47
C ILE A 36 10.18 -1.89 6.36
N PRO A 37 10.42 -3.23 6.40
CA PRO A 37 11.77 -3.75 6.27
C PRO A 37 12.34 -3.53 4.86
N LEU A 38 11.52 -3.58 3.81
CA LEU A 38 12.01 -3.37 2.45
C LEU A 38 12.54 -1.95 2.25
N PHE A 39 11.80 -0.93 2.68
CA PHE A 39 12.26 0.46 2.63
C PHE A 39 13.57 0.69 3.39
N ALA A 40 13.76 -0.03 4.50
CA ALA A 40 15.01 0.03 5.28
C ALA A 40 16.20 -0.62 4.56
N LEU A 41 15.96 -1.68 3.78
CA LEU A 41 16.97 -2.38 2.99
C LEU A 41 17.27 -1.68 1.65
N GLY A 42 16.29 -0.97 1.08
CA GLY A 42 16.44 -0.24 -0.17
C GLY A 42 15.14 0.41 -0.59
N ARG A 43 15.23 1.58 -1.22
CA ARG A 43 14.05 2.33 -1.68
C ARG A 43 13.71 1.93 -3.10
N PHE A 44 12.45 1.58 -3.36
CA PHE A 44 12.02 1.40 -4.74
C PHE A 44 11.96 2.76 -5.47
N PRO A 45 12.29 2.81 -6.76
CA PRO A 45 12.13 4.04 -7.52
C PRO A 45 10.63 4.36 -7.69
N LEU A 46 10.28 5.65 -7.67
CA LEU A 46 8.88 6.12 -7.72
C LEU A 46 8.01 5.45 -8.80
N PRO A 47 8.47 5.21 -10.05
CA PRO A 47 7.68 4.52 -11.05
C PRO A 47 7.29 3.09 -10.63
N VAL A 48 8.18 2.36 -9.95
CA VAL A 48 7.89 1.01 -9.46
C VAL A 48 6.81 1.06 -8.39
N CYS A 49 6.85 2.03 -7.47
CA CYS A 49 5.82 2.21 -6.46
C CYS A 49 4.43 2.40 -7.09
N VAL A 50 4.33 3.20 -8.15
CA VAL A 50 3.07 3.41 -8.89
C VAL A 50 2.62 2.16 -9.62
N LEU A 51 3.54 1.46 -10.30
CA LEU A 51 3.24 0.20 -11.01
C LEU A 51 2.66 -0.87 -10.07
N LEU A 52 3.15 -0.95 -8.83
CA LEU A 52 2.67 -1.89 -7.82
C LEU A 52 1.20 -1.64 -7.39
N LEU A 53 0.69 -0.41 -7.55
CA LEU A 53 -0.71 -0.08 -7.23
C LEU A 53 -1.68 -0.58 -8.31
N LEU A 54 -1.24 -0.59 -9.57
CA LEU A 54 -2.12 -0.80 -10.73
C LEU A 54 -2.90 -2.12 -10.68
N PRO A 55 -2.29 -3.29 -10.38
CA PRO A 55 -3.00 -4.57 -10.45
C PRO A 55 -4.24 -4.63 -9.56
N MET A 56 -4.17 -4.06 -8.35
CA MET A 56 -5.30 -4.05 -7.44
C MET A 56 -6.37 -3.04 -7.86
N ILE A 57 -5.95 -1.87 -8.37
CA ILE A 57 -6.88 -0.87 -8.88
C ILE A 57 -7.64 -1.47 -10.07
N THR A 58 -6.94 -2.09 -11.02
CA THR A 58 -7.57 -2.72 -12.19
C THR A 58 -8.47 -3.90 -11.79
N ASP A 59 -8.04 -4.74 -10.85
CA ASP A 59 -8.85 -5.85 -10.35
C ASP A 59 -10.13 -5.35 -9.67
N GLY A 60 -10.01 -4.29 -8.85
CA GLY A 60 -11.13 -3.65 -8.18
C GLY A 60 -12.09 -2.95 -9.14
N THR A 61 -11.58 -2.23 -10.14
CA THR A 61 -12.42 -1.51 -11.12
C THR A 61 -13.14 -2.48 -12.05
N VAL A 62 -12.47 -3.51 -12.56
CA VAL A 62 -13.11 -4.55 -13.38
C VAL A 62 -14.22 -5.24 -12.58
N GLN A 63 -13.96 -5.57 -11.31
CA GLN A 63 -14.96 -6.19 -10.43
C GLN A 63 -16.12 -5.25 -10.06
N LEU A 64 -15.92 -3.93 -10.09
CA LEU A 64 -16.99 -2.95 -9.87
C LEU A 64 -17.87 -2.78 -11.11
N LEU A 65 -17.27 -2.83 -12.31
CA LEU A 65 -17.96 -2.58 -13.57
C LEU A 65 -18.58 -3.83 -14.20
N THR A 66 -18.19 -5.02 -13.74
CA THR A 66 -18.61 -6.30 -14.36
C THR A 66 -19.08 -7.31 -13.31
N ARG A 67 -19.69 -8.41 -13.76
CA ARG A 67 -20.08 -9.54 -12.89
C ARG A 67 -18.91 -10.46 -12.50
N TYR A 68 -17.71 -10.12 -12.96
CA TYR A 68 -16.51 -10.89 -12.73
C TYR A 68 -16.11 -10.88 -11.23
N GLU A 69 -15.75 -12.03 -10.67
CA GLU A 69 -15.31 -12.16 -9.27
C GLU A 69 -13.89 -12.69 -9.16
N SER A 70 -13.01 -11.93 -8.49
CA SER A 70 -11.62 -12.35 -8.24
C SER A 70 -11.53 -13.51 -7.26
N THR A 71 -10.56 -14.40 -7.48
CA THR A 71 -10.19 -15.44 -6.51
C THR A 71 -9.50 -14.85 -5.28
N ASN A 72 -9.56 -15.56 -4.15
CA ASN A 72 -8.96 -15.11 -2.89
C ASN A 72 -7.43 -15.01 -2.97
N LEU A 73 -6.77 -15.92 -3.69
CA LEU A 73 -5.33 -15.84 -3.92
C LEU A 73 -4.96 -14.59 -4.71
N ARG A 74 -5.69 -14.28 -5.79
CA ARG A 74 -5.39 -13.07 -6.57
C ARG A 74 -5.65 -11.80 -5.76
N ARG A 75 -6.73 -11.76 -4.97
CA ARG A 75 -7.01 -10.65 -4.04
C ARG A 75 -5.89 -10.44 -3.03
N LEU A 76 -5.33 -11.53 -2.51
CA LEU A 76 -4.19 -11.48 -1.61
C LEU A 76 -2.97 -10.89 -2.32
N VAL A 77 -2.57 -11.46 -3.46
CA VAL A 77 -1.39 -11.01 -4.22
C VAL A 77 -1.51 -9.55 -4.66
N THR A 78 -2.60 -9.17 -5.34
CA THR A 78 -2.78 -7.78 -5.78
C THR A 78 -2.90 -6.84 -4.59
N GLY A 79 -3.55 -7.26 -3.52
CA GLY A 79 -3.61 -6.52 -2.25
C GLY A 79 -2.22 -6.28 -1.65
N THR A 80 -1.36 -7.30 -1.60
CA THR A 80 0.00 -7.19 -1.08
C THR A 80 0.86 -6.27 -1.91
N LEU A 81 0.82 -6.38 -3.24
CA LEU A 81 1.53 -5.45 -4.13
C LEU A 81 1.06 -4.01 -3.91
N PHE A 82 -0.25 -3.80 -3.81
CA PHE A 82 -0.80 -2.47 -3.56
C PHE A 82 -0.37 -1.91 -2.20
N GLY A 83 -0.44 -2.71 -1.13
CA GLY A 83 -0.01 -2.30 0.21
C GLY A 83 1.47 -1.91 0.26
N LEU A 84 2.32 -2.68 -0.43
CA LEU A 84 3.75 -2.41 -0.56
C LEU A 84 4.01 -1.10 -1.33
N GLY A 85 3.41 -0.96 -2.52
CA GLY A 85 3.56 0.25 -3.34
C GLY A 85 3.06 1.50 -2.63
N LEU A 86 1.95 1.39 -1.87
CA LEU A 86 1.39 2.49 -1.10
C LEU A 86 2.30 2.91 0.05
N TYR A 87 2.87 1.94 0.78
CA TYR A 87 3.85 2.22 1.84
C TYR A 87 5.05 2.99 1.29
N GLU A 88 5.67 2.46 0.24
CA GLU A 88 6.88 3.00 -0.36
C GLU A 88 6.65 4.42 -0.91
N LEU A 89 5.51 4.64 -1.56
CA LEU A 89 5.14 5.96 -2.06
C LEU A 89 4.95 6.97 -0.91
N ALA A 90 4.28 6.56 0.16
CA ALA A 90 4.09 7.39 1.34
C ALA A 90 5.42 7.70 2.04
N ALA A 91 6.30 6.72 2.17
CA ALA A 91 7.62 6.88 2.75
C ALA A 91 8.50 7.83 1.91
N TRP A 92 8.46 7.72 0.58
CA TRP A 92 9.11 8.68 -0.33
C TRP A 92 8.60 10.11 -0.15
N ALA A 93 7.28 10.28 -0.08
CA ALA A 93 6.67 11.58 0.13
C ALA A 93 7.10 12.18 1.48
N ALA A 94 7.09 11.38 2.54
CA ALA A 94 7.54 11.79 3.86
C ALA A 94 9.01 12.23 3.87
N VAL A 95 9.92 11.43 3.28
CA VAL A 95 11.34 11.77 3.19
C VAL A 95 11.56 13.06 2.40
N ARG A 96 10.87 13.25 1.27
CA ARG A 96 10.95 14.49 0.47
C ARG A 96 10.43 15.70 1.23
N ALA A 97 9.29 15.58 1.91
CA ALA A 97 8.71 16.68 2.68
C ALA A 97 9.64 17.12 3.80
N VAL A 98 10.19 16.15 4.55
CA VAL A 98 11.14 16.41 5.63
C VAL A 98 12.42 17.06 5.10
N SER A 99 13.05 16.48 4.07
CA SER A 99 14.28 17.02 3.50
C SER A 99 14.12 18.43 2.92
N TRP A 100 12.99 18.72 2.28
CA TRP A 100 12.66 20.06 1.80
C TRP A 100 12.48 21.05 2.96
N GLY A 101 11.75 20.67 4.01
CA GLY A 101 11.57 21.48 5.21
C GLY A 101 12.90 21.81 5.91
N TYR A 102 13.80 20.82 6.05
CA TYR A 102 15.14 21.05 6.58
C TYR A 102 15.96 22.01 5.71
N GLY A 103 15.86 21.89 4.38
CA GLY A 103 16.53 22.80 3.44
C GLY A 103 16.06 24.25 3.63
N LEU A 104 14.75 24.45 3.70
CA LEU A 104 14.14 25.76 3.91
C LEU A 104 14.58 26.35 5.25
N GLY A 105 14.52 25.58 6.34
CA GLY A 105 14.94 26.04 7.67
C GLY A 105 16.41 26.45 7.74
N ARG A 106 17.31 25.75 7.03
CA ARG A 106 18.72 26.16 6.93
C ARG A 106 18.89 27.47 6.16
N TYR A 107 18.16 27.65 5.07
CA TYR A 107 18.19 28.88 4.28
C TYR A 107 17.76 30.10 5.11
N TRP A 108 16.61 30.01 5.79
CA TRP A 108 16.10 31.11 6.63
C TRP A 108 17.04 31.44 7.79
N ARG A 109 17.64 30.43 8.43
CA ARG A 109 18.61 30.67 9.51
C ARG A 109 19.84 31.45 9.03
N LEU A 110 20.36 31.13 7.85
CA LEU A 110 21.49 31.86 7.27
C LEU A 110 21.10 33.28 6.85
N ALA A 111 19.89 33.49 6.34
CA ALA A 111 19.37 34.80 5.97
C ALA A 111 19.09 35.73 7.17
N LEU A 112 18.87 35.19 8.37
CA LEU A 112 18.71 35.97 9.61
C LEU A 112 20.04 36.31 10.30
N LEU A 113 21.13 35.64 9.91
CA LEU A 113 22.48 35.84 10.48
C LEU A 113 23.36 36.75 9.60
N ASN A 114 22.88 37.15 8.42
CA ASN A 114 23.44 38.18 7.53
C ASN A 114 22.54 39.42 7.58
#